data_AF-K1SR63-F1
#
_entry.id   AF-K1SR63-F1
#
_cell.length_a   1.000
_cell.length_b   1.000
_cell.length_c   1.000
_cell.angle_alpha   90.00
_cell.angle_beta   90.00
_cell.angle_gamma   90.00
#
_symmetry.space_group_name_H-M   'P 1'
#
loop_
_entity.id
_entity.type
_entity.pdbx_description
1 polymer ?
#
loop_
_entity_poly.entity_id
_entity_poly.type
_entity_poly.pdbx_seq_one_letter_code
_entity_poly.pdbx_strand_id
1 'polypeptide(L)'
;HASGWYDQGGGDIDSMHKYILPIHLRKSKKRAFVVTEFGGYSNIVRGHTWNEKKAFGYLMFKSKESLTKAYKKLLDKQIIPIIDKGLSGTVYTQVSDVENEVNGIYTYDRAVLKIDENVLKDINSQLRY
;
A
#
# COMPACT_ATOMS: atom_id res chain seq x y z
N HIS A 1 -10.51 -16.10 1.40
CA HIS A 1 -10.60 -15.73 2.82
C HIS A 1 -9.19 -15.68 3.35
N ALA A 2 -8.73 -14.52 3.81
CA ALA A 2 -7.44 -14.37 4.47
C ALA A 2 -7.67 -14.03 5.94
N SER A 3 -6.84 -14.57 6.82
CA SER A 3 -6.79 -14.17 8.23
C SER A 3 -5.33 -13.99 8.63
N GLY A 4 -5.04 -12.88 9.31
CA GLY A 4 -3.73 -12.59 9.88
C GLY A 4 -2.57 -12.87 8.92
N TRP A 5 -2.55 -12.19 7.76
CA TRP A 5 -1.50 -12.24 6.73
C TRP A 5 -1.51 -13.44 5.76
N TYR A 6 -2.24 -14.51 6.08
CA TYR A 6 -2.22 -15.73 5.29
C TYR A 6 -3.55 -16.00 4.62
N ASP A 7 -3.49 -16.33 3.33
CA ASP A 7 -4.62 -16.91 2.60
C ASP A 7 -5.00 -18.26 3.24
N GLN A 8 -6.28 -18.42 3.56
CA GLN A 8 -6.84 -19.61 4.21
C GLN A 8 -7.46 -20.58 3.20
N GLY A 9 -7.17 -20.44 1.90
CA GLY A 9 -7.66 -21.37 0.88
C GLY A 9 -9.13 -21.19 0.46
N GLY A 10 -9.91 -20.36 1.15
CA GLY A 10 -11.36 -20.25 0.93
C GLY A 10 -11.78 -19.18 -0.10
N GLY A 11 -12.87 -19.43 -0.84
CA GLY A 11 -13.47 -18.48 -1.78
C GLY A 11 -12.67 -18.24 -3.06
N ASP A 12 -13.08 -17.26 -3.86
CA ASP A 12 -12.56 -17.05 -5.22
C ASP A 12 -11.26 -16.26 -5.31
N ILE A 13 -10.83 -15.62 -4.20
CA ILE A 13 -9.69 -14.69 -4.17
C ILE A 13 -8.52 -15.31 -3.39
N ASP A 14 -7.39 -15.55 -4.05
CA ASP A 14 -6.08 -15.82 -3.41
C ASP A 14 -5.46 -14.50 -2.97
N SER A 15 -5.52 -14.23 -1.66
CA SER A 15 -5.20 -12.94 -1.06
C SER A 15 -3.77 -12.92 -0.51
N MET A 16 -3.03 -11.87 -0.85
CA MET A 16 -1.66 -11.69 -0.38
C MET A 16 -1.47 -10.33 0.31
N HIS A 17 -0.87 -10.38 1.51
CA HIS A 17 -0.52 -9.23 2.32
C HIS A 17 1.01 -9.05 2.34
N LYS A 18 1.52 -7.92 1.83
CA LYS A 18 2.96 -7.64 1.70
C LYS A 18 3.30 -6.15 1.86
N TYR A 19 3.87 -5.80 3.00
CA TYR A 19 4.20 -4.41 3.33
C TYR A 19 5.61 -4.05 2.84
N ILE A 20 6.63 -4.18 3.72
CA ILE A 20 8.04 -3.90 3.40
C ILE A 20 8.72 -4.98 2.57
N LEU A 21 8.13 -6.17 2.48
CA LEU A 21 8.73 -7.32 1.80
C LEU A 21 8.38 -7.36 0.31
N PRO A 22 9.27 -7.90 -0.55
CA PRO A 22 8.99 -8.00 -1.96
C PRO A 22 7.75 -8.86 -2.26
N ILE A 23 6.97 -8.39 -3.23
CA ILE A 23 5.79 -9.05 -3.78
C ILE A 23 6.22 -10.07 -4.80
N HIS A 24 5.72 -11.30 -4.63
CA HIS A 24 5.97 -12.40 -5.55
C HIS A 24 4.64 -12.92 -6.05
N LEU A 25 4.52 -13.06 -7.37
CA LEU A 25 3.34 -13.63 -7.99
C LEU A 25 3.15 -15.07 -7.52
N ARG A 26 1.94 -15.40 -7.06
CA ARG A 26 1.52 -16.78 -6.84
C ARG A 26 0.68 -17.23 -8.02
N LYS A 27 1.07 -18.32 -8.66
CA LYS A 27 0.25 -18.94 -9.70
C LYS A 27 -0.80 -19.83 -9.05
N SER A 28 -1.91 -19.23 -8.63
CA SER A 28 -3.10 -20.01 -8.29
C SER A 28 -3.82 -20.41 -9.58
N LYS A 29 -4.04 -21.71 -9.79
CA LYS A 29 -4.69 -22.22 -11.01
C LYS A 29 -6.22 -22.04 -11.01
N LYS A 30 -6.83 -21.64 -9.89
CA LYS A 30 -8.30 -21.68 -9.71
C LYS A 30 -8.91 -20.42 -9.08
N ARG A 31 -8.08 -19.48 -8.59
CA ARG A 31 -8.54 -18.31 -7.82
C ARG A 31 -7.86 -17.05 -8.33
N ALA A 32 -8.58 -15.93 -8.31
CA ALA A 32 -8.05 -14.62 -8.69
C ALA A 32 -6.98 -14.20 -7.69
N PHE A 33 -5.77 -13.93 -8.16
CA PHE A 33 -4.68 -13.49 -7.30
C PHE A 33 -4.79 -11.99 -7.03
N VAL A 34 -4.90 -11.58 -5.77
CA VAL A 34 -5.09 -10.18 -5.38
C VAL A 34 -4.10 -9.81 -4.28
N VAL A 35 -3.38 -8.71 -4.46
CA VAL A 35 -2.56 -8.14 -3.38
C VAL A 35 -3.45 -7.24 -2.52
N THR A 36 -4.11 -7.84 -1.54
CA THR A 36 -5.16 -7.19 -0.75
C THR A 36 -4.64 -6.25 0.32
N GLU A 37 -3.35 -6.29 0.66
CA GLU A 37 -2.70 -5.27 1.47
C GLU A 37 -1.24 -5.15 1.04
N PHE A 38 -0.80 -3.95 0.64
CA PHE A 38 0.62 -3.70 0.41
C PHE A 38 1.05 -2.25 0.66
N GLY A 39 2.36 -2.06 0.74
CA GLY A 39 2.95 -0.75 1.00
C GLY A 39 2.95 -0.42 2.48
N GLY A 40 2.18 0.59 2.89
CA GLY A 40 2.22 1.13 4.25
C GLY A 40 3.49 1.94 4.53
N TYR A 41 3.92 2.75 3.55
CA TYR A 41 5.04 3.66 3.72
C TYR A 41 4.63 4.88 4.55
N SER A 42 5.47 5.23 5.51
CA SER A 42 5.13 6.18 6.56
C SER A 42 5.79 7.54 6.37
N ASN A 43 5.10 8.59 6.80
CA ASN A 43 5.66 9.92 6.94
C ASN A 43 4.94 10.65 8.07
N ILE A 44 5.68 11.31 8.96
CA ILE A 44 5.09 12.12 10.04
C ILE A 44 4.88 13.53 9.51
N VAL A 45 3.63 13.98 9.49
CA VAL A 45 3.27 15.38 9.22
C VAL A 45 2.96 16.05 10.56
N ARG A 46 3.84 16.96 11.00
CA ARG A 46 3.70 17.63 12.29
C ARG A 46 2.38 18.38 12.39
N GLY A 47 1.77 18.35 13.58
CA GLY A 47 0.45 18.94 13.84
C GLY A 47 -0.74 18.12 13.31
N HIS A 48 -0.50 17.06 12.52
CA HIS A 48 -1.55 16.24 11.91
C HIS A 48 -1.48 14.76 12.32
N THR A 49 -0.90 14.47 13.48
CA THR A 49 -0.83 13.12 14.07
C THR A 49 -1.61 13.06 15.37
N TRP A 50 -2.12 11.88 15.72
CA TRP A 50 -2.71 11.64 17.05
C TRP A 50 -1.71 11.91 18.20
N ASN A 51 -0.49 11.36 18.07
CA ASN A 51 0.57 11.54 19.05
C ASN A 51 1.95 11.43 18.39
N GLU A 52 2.60 12.56 18.17
CA GLU A 52 3.91 12.62 17.49
C GLU A 52 4.99 11.79 18.21
N LYS A 53 4.95 11.70 19.54
CA LYS A 53 5.94 10.96 20.34
C LYS A 53 5.77 9.45 20.24
N LYS A 54 4.56 9.00 19.90
CA LYS A 54 4.23 7.57 19.77
C LYS A 54 4.07 7.14 18.30
N ALA A 55 4.27 8.06 17.35
CA ALA A 55 4.14 7.77 15.93
C ALA A 55 5.03 6.60 15.49
N PHE A 56 4.41 5.67 14.79
CA PHE A 56 4.99 4.39 14.38
C PHE A 56 4.76 4.15 12.88
N GLY A 57 5.75 3.51 12.26
CA GLY A 57 5.71 3.14 10.87
C GLY A 57 6.82 2.15 10.54
N TYR A 58 6.51 1.14 9.73
CA TYR A 58 7.47 0.10 9.34
C TYR A 58 8.59 0.63 8.45
N LEU A 59 8.29 1.61 7.60
CA LEU A 59 9.28 2.26 6.74
C LEU A 59 9.02 3.77 6.70
N MET A 60 9.88 4.55 7.36
CA MET A 60 9.69 5.98 7.57
C MET A 60 10.42 6.83 6.52
N PHE A 61 9.68 7.73 5.90
CA PHE A 61 10.18 8.75 4.97
C PHE A 61 10.14 10.12 5.63
N LYS A 62 11.13 10.95 5.31
CA LYS A 62 11.32 12.26 5.97
C LYS A 62 10.44 13.37 5.38
N SER A 63 9.91 13.15 4.18
CA SER A 63 9.15 14.18 3.46
C SER A 63 8.14 13.58 2.48
N LYS A 64 7.15 14.40 2.08
CA LYS A 64 6.18 14.06 1.03
C LYS A 64 6.86 13.66 -0.28
N GLU A 65 7.95 14.32 -0.66
CA GLU A 65 8.67 14.02 -1.90
C GLU A 65 9.36 12.66 -1.85
N SER A 66 10.02 12.35 -0.73
CA SER A 66 10.68 11.06 -0.54
C SER A 66 9.68 9.90 -0.47
N LEU A 67 8.55 10.11 0.22
CA LEU A 67 7.43 9.16 0.26
C LEU A 67 6.83 8.94 -1.14
N THR A 68 6.59 10.02 -1.89
CA THR A 68 6.06 9.96 -3.26
C THR A 68 6.96 9.16 -4.19
N LYS A 69 8.28 9.43 -4.16
CA LYS A 69 9.25 8.68 -4.97
C LYS A 69 9.27 7.20 -4.62
N ALA A 70 9.17 6.88 -3.33
CA ALA A 70 9.15 5.49 -2.87
C ALA A 70 7.86 4.78 -3.26
N TYR A 71 6.70 5.43 -3.11
CA TYR A 71 5.41 4.94 -3.58
C TYR A 71 5.46 4.62 -5.07
N LYS A 72 5.87 5.58 -5.91
CA LYS A 72 5.99 5.36 -7.36
C LYS A 72 6.89 4.17 -7.68
N LYS A 73 8.07 4.11 -7.06
CA LYS A 73 9.04 3.02 -7.25
C LYS A 73 8.47 1.65 -6.84
N LEU A 74 7.68 1.57 -5.78
CA LEU A 74 7.02 0.34 -5.36
C LEU A 74 6.09 -0.17 -6.46
N LEU A 75 5.22 0.69 -6.98
CA LEU A 75 4.24 0.33 -7.99
C LEU A 75 4.91 -0.03 -9.32
N ASP A 76 5.84 0.81 -9.80
CA ASP A 76 6.60 0.59 -11.04
C ASP A 76 7.35 -0.75 -11.03
N LYS A 77 7.94 -1.12 -9.88
CA LYS A 77 8.83 -2.29 -9.81
C LYS A 77 8.13 -3.58 -9.40
N GLN A 78 7.06 -3.50 -8.62
CA GLN A 78 6.49 -4.69 -7.97
C GLN A 78 5.04 -4.99 -8.35
N ILE A 79 4.25 -3.98 -8.71
CA ILE A 79 2.82 -4.19 -9.02
C ILE A 79 2.59 -4.19 -10.53
N ILE A 80 2.98 -3.13 -11.23
CA ILE A 80 2.72 -2.99 -12.67
C ILE A 80 3.26 -4.21 -13.47
N PRO A 81 4.49 -4.70 -13.23
CA PRO A 81 5.05 -5.82 -14.01
C PRO A 81 4.38 -7.19 -13.80
N ILE A 82 3.49 -7.32 -12.82
CA ILE A 82 2.80 -8.58 -12.51
C ILE A 82 1.30 -8.56 -12.88
N ILE A 83 0.78 -7.41 -13.33
CA ILE A 83 -0.58 -7.26 -13.88
C ILE A 83 -0.78 -8.24 -15.04
N ASP A 84 0.02 -8.11 -16.10
CA ASP A 84 -0.02 -8.99 -17.28
C ASP A 84 0.32 -10.47 -16.98
N LYS A 85 0.75 -10.77 -15.76
CA LYS A 85 1.09 -12.13 -15.32
C LYS A 85 -0.02 -12.80 -14.50
N GLY A 86 -1.17 -12.12 -14.34
CA GLY A 86 -2.36 -12.67 -13.69
C GLY A 86 -2.69 -12.07 -12.32
N LEU A 87 -2.13 -10.90 -11.99
CA LEU A 87 -2.62 -10.13 -10.85
C LEU A 87 -3.99 -9.51 -11.19
N SER A 88 -4.99 -9.79 -10.36
CA SER A 88 -6.39 -9.40 -10.60
C SER A 88 -6.86 -8.18 -9.79
N GLY A 89 -6.01 -7.63 -8.92
CA GLY A 89 -6.34 -6.43 -8.16
C GLY A 89 -5.34 -6.14 -7.05
N THR A 90 -5.33 -4.89 -6.56
CA THR A 90 -4.51 -4.50 -5.41
C THR A 90 -5.22 -3.51 -4.50
N VAL A 91 -4.81 -3.46 -3.23
CA VAL A 91 -5.26 -2.48 -2.25
C VAL A 91 -4.04 -1.96 -1.48
N TYR A 92 -3.73 -0.67 -1.68
CA TYR A 92 -2.67 0.01 -0.93
C TYR A 92 -3.17 0.34 0.47
N THR A 93 -2.43 -0.08 1.49
CA THR A 93 -2.76 0.25 2.88
C THR A 93 -1.99 1.52 3.30
N GLN A 94 -2.60 2.53 3.91
CA GLN A 94 -4.02 2.71 4.26
C GLN A 94 -4.51 4.10 3.84
N VAL A 95 -5.83 4.35 3.93
CA VAL A 95 -6.43 5.63 3.51
C VAL A 95 -5.94 6.80 4.36
N SER A 96 -5.92 6.65 5.68
CA SER A 96 -5.46 7.70 6.60
C SER A 96 -4.59 7.10 7.70
N ASP A 97 -3.81 7.93 8.37
CA ASP A 97 -3.13 7.53 9.61
C ASP A 97 -4.17 7.10 10.66
N VAL A 98 -3.85 6.10 11.48
CA VAL A 98 -4.73 5.55 12.52
C VAL A 98 -3.99 5.54 13.84
N GLU A 99 -4.45 6.37 14.78
CA GLU A 99 -3.80 6.60 16.07
C GLU A 99 -2.29 6.84 15.90
N ASN A 100 -1.47 5.88 16.33
CA ASN A 100 -0.02 5.97 16.27
C ASN A 100 0.54 5.52 14.92
N GLU A 101 -0.22 4.83 14.06
CA GLU A 101 0.25 4.35 12.77
C GLU A 101 0.18 5.46 11.71
N VAL A 102 1.35 5.88 11.22
CA VAL A 102 1.50 7.04 10.32
C VAL A 102 1.82 6.65 8.86
N ASN A 103 1.26 5.54 8.40
CA ASN A 103 1.39 4.95 7.05
C ASN A 103 0.17 5.18 6.14
N GLY A 104 -0.73 6.10 6.49
CA GLY A 104 -1.82 6.53 5.63
C GLY A 104 -1.36 7.39 4.45
N ILE A 105 -2.13 7.35 3.36
CA ILE A 105 -1.98 8.32 2.25
C ILE A 105 -2.45 9.72 2.67
N TYR A 106 -3.37 9.81 3.63
CA TYR A 106 -3.75 11.03 4.32
C TYR A 106 -3.27 11.02 5.77
N THR A 107 -3.15 12.22 6.35
CA THR A 107 -2.92 12.39 7.79
C THR A 107 -4.10 11.91 8.64
N TYR A 108 -3.89 11.86 9.96
CA TYR A 108 -4.85 11.35 10.94
C TYR A 108 -6.21 12.07 10.86
N ASP A 109 -6.17 13.39 10.71
CA ASP A 109 -7.33 14.27 10.55
C ASP A 109 -7.86 14.35 9.11
N ARG A 110 -7.24 13.62 8.17
CA ARG A 110 -7.55 13.64 6.72
C ARG A 110 -7.37 15.00 6.05
N ALA A 111 -6.63 15.92 6.67
CA ALA A 111 -6.43 17.27 6.14
C ALA A 111 -5.33 17.35 5.07
N VAL A 112 -4.29 16.51 5.19
CA VAL A 112 -3.11 16.59 4.31
C VAL A 112 -2.90 15.28 3.57
N LEU A 113 -2.87 15.37 2.23
CA LEU A 113 -2.45 14.29 1.36
C LEU A 113 -0.92 14.17 1.37
N LYS A 114 -0.41 13.02 1.78
CA LYS A 114 1.02 12.74 2.04
C LYS A 114 1.80 12.26 0.82
N ILE A 115 1.10 11.95 -0.28
CA ILE A 115 1.68 11.58 -1.58
C ILE A 115 1.29 12.67 -2.59
N ASP A 116 2.13 12.93 -3.58
CA ASP A 116 1.76 13.82 -4.67
C ASP A 116 0.52 13.31 -5.42
N GLU A 117 -0.47 14.18 -5.60
CA GLU A 117 -1.76 13.81 -6.20
C GLU A 117 -1.62 13.42 -7.68
N ASN A 118 -0.75 14.10 -8.42
CA ASN A 118 -0.54 13.79 -9.83
C ASN A 118 0.14 12.43 -9.98
N VAL A 119 1.08 12.09 -9.09
CA VAL A 119 1.69 10.75 -9.07
C VAL A 119 0.66 9.67 -8.75
N LEU A 120 -0.27 9.91 -7.81
CA LEU A 120 -1.36 8.96 -7.53
C LEU A 120 -2.25 8.74 -8.75
N LYS A 121 -2.66 9.83 -9.41
CA LYS A 121 -3.50 9.78 -10.62
C LYS A 121 -2.81 9.07 -11.78
N ASP A 122 -1.54 9.42 -12.04
CA ASP A 122 -0.72 8.81 -13.09
C ASP A 122 -0.58 7.30 -12.87
N ILE A 123 -0.16 6.89 -11.66
CA ILE A 123 0.01 5.48 -11.34
C ILE A 123 -1.31 4.71 -11.43
N ASN A 124 -2.40 5.25 -10.89
CA ASN A 124 -3.71 4.59 -10.97
C ASN A 124 -4.19 4.41 -12.42
N SER A 125 -3.84 5.34 -13.33
CA SER A 125 -4.19 5.21 -14.75
C SER A 125 -3.49 4.03 -15.45
N GLN A 126 -2.37 3.58 -14.89
CA GLN A 126 -1.57 2.45 -15.36
C GLN A 126 -2.01 1.12 -14.73
N LEU A 127 -2.74 1.13 -13.61
CA LEU A 127 -3.26 -0.07 -12.91
C LEU A 127 -4.52 -0.62 -13.59
N ARG A 128 -4.35 -1.15 -14.81
CA ARG A 128 -5.42 -1.80 -15.58
C ARG A 128 -5.28 -3.32 -15.46
N TYR A 129 -6.06 -3.92 -14.55
CA TYR A 129 -6.09 -5.36 -14.32
C TYR A 129 -6.87 -6.12 -15.38
#